data_AF-A0A7S1IW08-F1
#
_entry.id   AF-A0A7S1IW08-F1
#
_cell.length_a   1.000
_cell.length_b   1.000
_cell.length_c   1.000
_cell.angle_alpha   90.00
_cell.angle_beta   90.00
_cell.angle_gamma   90.00
#
_symmetry.space_group_name_H-M   'P 1'
#
loop_
_entity.id
_entity.type
_entity.pdbx_description
1 polymer ?
#
loop_
_entity_poly.entity_id
_entity_poly.type
_entity_poly.pdbx_seq_one_letter_code
_entity_poly.pdbx_strand_id
1 'polypeptide(L)'
;CQRNSSGHWGGSLCNTCAVGFWGLKCDVDCECSGHGGCGWLDGVCQCFTDPDRGFWAGPSCSVCLDGYLPPRCVSHNVAISRASEVPAISLEETLGGAPGAIVSDQEHQLLYTGGQPLLVLRSHDGS
;
A
#
# COMPACT_ATOMS: atom_id res chain seq x y z
N CYS A 1 3.70 -15.90 29.10
CA CYS A 1 2.42 -16.06 28.38
C CYS A 1 2.35 -17.47 27.80
N GLN A 2 1.14 -17.99 27.57
CA GLN A 2 0.93 -19.34 27.01
C GLN A 2 0.81 -19.30 25.48
N ARG A 3 1.40 -20.27 24.79
CA ARG A 3 1.25 -20.48 23.33
C ARG A 3 1.11 -21.98 23.08
N ASN A 4 -0.11 -22.48 23.21
CA ASN A 4 -0.43 -23.90 23.07
C ASN A 4 -1.88 -24.05 22.58
N SER A 5 -2.42 -25.27 22.63
CA SER A 5 -3.81 -25.58 22.22
C SER A 5 -4.90 -24.82 22.99
N SER A 6 -4.57 -24.11 24.07
CA SER A 6 -5.51 -23.29 24.85
C SER A 6 -5.48 -21.80 24.46
N GLY A 7 -4.63 -21.40 23.52
CA GLY A 7 -4.54 -20.03 23.00
C GLY A 7 -3.12 -19.49 22.91
N HIS A 8 -2.96 -18.46 22.09
CA HIS A 8 -1.70 -17.78 21.80
C HIS A 8 -1.67 -16.41 22.48
N TRP A 9 -1.32 -16.37 23.76
CA TRP A 9 -1.30 -15.17 24.58
C TRP A 9 0.04 -14.41 24.47
N GLY A 10 -0.03 -13.09 24.55
CA GLY A 10 1.06 -12.14 24.43
C GLY A 10 0.84 -10.86 25.26
N GLY A 11 1.71 -9.86 25.06
CA GLY A 11 1.73 -8.63 25.86
C GLY A 11 2.50 -8.79 27.18
N SER A 12 2.87 -7.67 27.80
CA SER A 12 3.63 -7.64 29.06
C SER A 12 2.88 -8.28 30.24
N LEU A 13 1.56 -8.23 30.20
CA LEU A 13 0.66 -8.81 31.21
C LEU A 13 -0.02 -10.09 30.75
N CYS A 14 0.34 -10.63 29.57
CA CYS A 14 -0.27 -11.83 29.00
C CYS A 14 -1.80 -11.75 28.81
N ASN A 15 -2.34 -10.55 28.61
CA ASN A 15 -3.77 -10.27 28.48
C ASN A 15 -4.18 -9.86 27.05
N THR A 16 -3.24 -9.90 26.11
CA THR A 16 -3.51 -9.72 24.68
C THR A 16 -3.12 -10.97 23.93
N CYS A 17 -3.42 -11.03 22.64
CA CYS A 17 -2.93 -12.12 21.80
C CYS A 17 -1.48 -11.89 21.39
N ALA A 18 -0.78 -12.99 21.13
CA ALA A 18 0.52 -12.97 20.48
C ALA A 18 0.35 -12.45 19.04
N VAL A 19 1.40 -11.86 18.49
CA VAL A 19 1.42 -11.40 17.10
C VAL A 19 1.00 -12.55 16.17
N GLY A 20 0.05 -12.28 15.28
CA GLY A 20 -0.50 -13.27 14.35
C GLY A 20 -1.78 -13.97 14.85
N PHE A 21 -2.29 -13.63 16.02
CA PHE A 21 -3.52 -14.22 16.57
C PHE A 21 -4.48 -13.16 17.11
N TRP A 22 -5.77 -13.48 17.13
CA TRP A 22 -6.81 -12.61 17.67
C TRP A 22 -7.97 -13.41 18.29
N GLY A 23 -8.94 -12.69 18.85
CA GLY A 23 -10.14 -13.21 19.48
C GLY A 23 -10.00 -13.33 21.00
N LEU A 24 -11.14 -13.50 21.68
CA LEU A 24 -11.19 -13.56 23.15
C LEU A 24 -10.37 -14.69 23.77
N LYS A 25 -10.02 -15.71 22.97
CA LYS A 25 -9.20 -16.86 23.37
C LYS A 25 -7.82 -16.88 22.70
N CYS A 26 -7.54 -15.92 21.82
CA CYS A 26 -6.32 -15.87 21.02
C CYS A 26 -6.02 -17.17 20.27
N ASP A 27 -7.07 -17.80 19.72
CA ASP A 27 -7.04 -19.08 19.02
C ASP A 27 -7.42 -18.94 17.53
N VAL A 28 -7.61 -17.71 17.05
CA VAL A 28 -7.90 -17.43 15.65
C VAL A 28 -6.68 -16.82 14.98
N ASP A 29 -6.26 -17.40 13.86
CA ASP A 29 -5.17 -16.89 13.04
C ASP A 29 -5.53 -15.53 12.39
N CYS A 30 -4.50 -14.73 12.22
CA CYS A 30 -4.58 -13.42 11.59
C CYS A 30 -4.51 -13.54 10.06
N GLU A 31 -5.61 -13.27 9.35
CA GLU A 31 -5.70 -13.43 7.90
C GLU A 31 -5.37 -12.14 7.11
N CYS A 32 -4.28 -11.46 7.48
CA CYS A 32 -3.84 -10.21 6.82
C CYS A 32 -2.87 -10.44 5.65
N SER A 33 -3.00 -11.56 4.94
CA SER A 33 -2.15 -11.96 3.79
C SER A 33 -0.63 -11.95 4.05
N GLY A 34 -0.18 -11.94 5.31
CA GLY A 34 1.23 -11.77 5.67
C GLY A 34 1.76 -10.33 5.47
N HIS A 35 0.88 -9.38 5.18
CA HIS A 35 1.18 -7.99 4.86
C HIS A 35 0.62 -7.00 5.91
N GLY A 36 0.38 -7.50 7.11
CA GLY A 36 -0.10 -6.71 8.25
C GLY A 36 -0.17 -7.54 9.52
N GLY A 37 -0.46 -6.86 10.64
CA GLY A 37 -0.95 -7.50 11.85
C GLY A 37 -2.45 -7.28 11.99
N CYS A 38 -3.11 -7.89 12.97
CA CYS A 38 -4.52 -7.61 13.28
C CYS A 38 -4.69 -7.22 14.73
N GLY A 39 -5.77 -6.49 15.01
CA GLY A 39 -6.20 -6.19 16.36
C GLY A 39 -6.49 -7.48 17.13
N TRP A 40 -5.93 -7.58 18.34
CA TRP A 40 -6.04 -8.81 19.14
C TRP A 40 -7.50 -9.15 19.53
N LEU A 41 -8.42 -8.19 19.50
CA LEU A 41 -9.82 -8.36 19.90
C LEU A 41 -10.76 -8.60 18.73
N ASP A 42 -10.63 -7.81 17.67
CA ASP A 42 -11.58 -7.73 16.54
C ASP A 42 -11.08 -8.37 15.24
N GLY A 43 -9.80 -8.74 15.18
CA GLY A 43 -9.19 -9.34 13.99
C GLY A 43 -9.00 -8.35 12.83
N VAL A 44 -9.24 -7.06 13.05
CA VAL A 44 -9.14 -6.06 11.97
C VAL A 44 -7.68 -5.86 11.60
N CYS A 45 -7.37 -6.00 10.31
CA CYS A 45 -6.03 -5.86 9.80
C CYS A 45 -5.52 -4.41 9.85
N GLN A 46 -4.28 -4.29 10.29
CA GLN A 46 -3.43 -3.11 10.19
C GLN A 46 -2.30 -3.44 9.20
N CYS A 47 -2.48 -3.00 7.95
CA CYS A 47 -1.56 -3.29 6.86
C CYS A 47 -0.23 -2.55 7.01
N PHE A 48 0.84 -3.14 6.47
CA PHE A 48 2.12 -2.45 6.36
C PHE A 48 2.01 -1.30 5.36
N THR A 49 2.65 -0.18 5.70
CA THR A 49 2.67 1.06 4.93
C THR A 49 4.06 1.67 4.95
N ASP A 50 5.07 0.82 4.74
CA ASP A 50 6.48 1.19 4.78
C ASP A 50 7.29 0.63 3.60
N PRO A 51 8.43 1.25 3.24
CA PRO A 51 9.20 0.86 2.07
C PRO A 51 9.79 -0.56 2.11
N ASP A 52 10.06 -1.10 3.30
CA ASP A 52 10.73 -2.40 3.45
C ASP A 52 9.74 -3.56 3.27
N ARG A 53 8.51 -3.40 3.79
CA ARG A 53 7.48 -4.43 3.79
C ARG A 53 6.39 -4.21 2.74
N GLY A 54 6.30 -3.01 2.17
CA GLY A 54 5.34 -2.61 1.15
C GLY A 54 4.19 -1.76 1.70
N PHE A 55 3.52 -1.08 0.77
CA PHE A 55 2.34 -0.25 1.02
C PHE A 55 1.07 -1.03 0.63
N TRP A 56 0.52 -1.75 1.60
CA TRP A 56 -0.62 -2.65 1.41
C TRP A 56 -1.93 -2.03 1.91
N ALA A 57 -3.03 -2.47 1.33
CA ALA A 57 -4.38 -1.98 1.63
C ALA A 57 -5.44 -3.08 1.47
N GLY A 58 -6.68 -2.70 1.77
CA GLY A 58 -7.84 -3.58 1.79
C GLY A 58 -8.02 -4.32 3.12
N PRO A 59 -9.19 -4.94 3.35
CA PRO A 59 -9.52 -5.57 4.63
C PRO A 59 -8.57 -6.70 5.05
N SER A 60 -7.89 -7.34 4.09
CA SER A 60 -6.95 -8.44 4.30
C SER A 60 -5.51 -8.12 3.88
N CYS A 61 -5.19 -6.85 3.61
CA CYS A 61 -3.87 -6.42 3.14
C CYS A 61 -3.39 -7.14 1.87
N SER A 62 -4.31 -7.50 0.98
CA SER A 62 -4.04 -8.31 -0.22
C SER A 62 -3.87 -7.48 -1.50
N VAL A 63 -4.12 -6.17 -1.43
CA VAL A 63 -3.98 -5.25 -2.56
C VAL A 63 -3.00 -4.14 -2.20
N CYS A 64 -2.43 -3.50 -3.21
CA CYS A 64 -1.59 -2.33 -2.97
C CYS A 64 -2.45 -1.14 -2.55
N LEU A 65 -1.89 -0.30 -1.68
CA LEU A 65 -2.44 1.03 -1.42
C LEU A 65 -2.49 1.82 -2.74
N ASP A 66 -3.49 2.68 -2.87
CA ASP A 66 -3.63 3.56 -4.03
C ASP A 66 -2.31 4.28 -4.32
N GLY A 67 -1.87 4.23 -5.58
CA GLY A 67 -0.58 4.77 -5.97
C GLY A 67 0.57 3.76 -6.05
N TYR A 68 0.38 2.52 -5.60
CA TYR A 68 1.43 1.48 -5.61
C TYR A 68 1.10 0.29 -6.52
N LEU A 69 2.15 -0.33 -7.06
CA LEU A 69 2.06 -1.42 -8.02
C LEU A 69 2.46 -2.78 -7.41
N PRO A 70 1.77 -3.88 -7.78
CA PRO A 70 2.18 -5.25 -7.47
C PRO A 70 3.57 -5.61 -8.04
N PRO A 71 4.22 -6.69 -7.57
CA PRO A 71 3.72 -7.66 -6.59
C PRO A 71 4.08 -7.34 -5.14
N ARG A 72 4.87 -6.29 -4.89
CA ARG A 72 5.37 -5.96 -3.55
C ARG A 72 4.83 -4.65 -2.98
N CYS A 73 4.09 -3.89 -3.78
CA CYS A 73 3.52 -2.61 -3.40
C CYS A 73 4.56 -1.61 -2.89
N VAL A 74 5.76 -1.62 -3.46
CA VAL A 74 6.85 -0.67 -3.16
C VAL A 74 7.13 0.30 -4.30
N SER A 75 6.61 0.01 -5.50
CA SER A 75 6.80 0.83 -6.69
C SER A 75 5.59 1.72 -6.89
N HIS A 76 5.81 3.00 -7.16
CA HIS A 76 4.74 3.93 -7.49
C HIS A 76 4.15 3.66 -8.87
N ASN A 77 2.87 3.96 -9.04
CA ASN A 77 2.12 3.87 -10.30
C ASN A 77 2.38 5.07 -11.23
N VAL A 78 3.56 5.68 -11.17
CA VAL A 78 3.95 6.82 -12.01
C VAL A 78 4.96 6.39 -13.05
N ALA A 79 4.66 6.66 -14.32
CA ALA A 79 5.64 6.65 -15.40
C ALA A 79 6.12 8.08 -15.64
N ILE A 80 7.44 8.23 -15.83
CA ILE A 80 8.08 9.50 -16.16
C ILE A 80 8.71 9.33 -17.54
N SER A 81 8.29 10.18 -18.47
CA SER A 81 8.82 10.20 -19.85
C SER A 81 9.28 11.60 -20.21
N ARG A 82 10.23 11.73 -21.14
CA ARG A 82 10.54 13.05 -21.72
C ARG A 82 9.39 13.50 -22.60
N ALA A 83 8.99 14.77 -22.45
CA ALA A 83 7.91 15.35 -23.23
C ALA A 83 8.17 15.27 -24.75
N SER A 84 9.43 15.37 -25.18
CA SER A 84 9.82 15.27 -26.59
C SER A 84 9.71 13.85 -27.18
N GLU A 85 9.69 12.82 -26.33
CA GLU A 85 9.62 11.41 -26.74
C GLU A 85 8.19 10.88 -26.75
N VAL A 86 7.25 11.60 -26.12
CA VAL A 86 5.85 11.24 -26.09
C VAL A 86 5.15 11.82 -27.33
N PRO A 87 4.67 10.99 -28.28
CA PRO A 87 3.89 11.51 -29.40
C PRO A 87 2.61 12.18 -28.88
N ALA A 88 2.10 13.19 -29.59
CA ALA A 88 0.85 13.84 -29.23
C ALA A 88 -0.29 12.79 -29.18
N ILE A 89 -0.73 12.44 -27.98
CA ILE A 89 -1.80 11.47 -27.78
C ILE A 89 -3.12 12.23 -27.92
N SER A 90 -3.93 11.90 -28.93
CA SER A 90 -5.32 12.33 -28.99
C SER A 90 -6.09 11.71 -27.82
N LEU A 91 -6.91 12.49 -27.14
CA LEU A 91 -7.63 12.12 -25.90
C LEU A 91 -8.65 10.96 -26.04
N GLU A 92 -8.62 10.20 -27.13
CA GLU A 92 -9.67 9.24 -27.52
C GLU A 92 -9.33 7.76 -27.23
N GLU A 93 -8.09 7.42 -26.85
CA GLU A 93 -7.74 6.06 -26.41
C GLU A 93 -7.67 5.96 -24.88
N THR A 94 -8.81 6.19 -24.23
CA THR A 94 -9.03 5.67 -22.86
C THR A 94 -8.94 4.14 -22.90
N LEU A 95 -7.75 3.61 -22.62
CA LEU A 95 -7.58 2.20 -22.24
C LEU A 95 -8.34 1.97 -20.92
N GLY A 96 -9.62 1.60 -21.04
CA GLY A 96 -10.39 0.93 -20.01
C GLY A 96 -10.60 1.70 -18.71
N GLY A 97 -11.20 2.89 -18.75
CA GLY A 97 -12.00 3.45 -17.64
C GLY A 97 -11.32 3.65 -16.26
N ALA A 98 -10.01 3.45 -16.13
CA ALA A 98 -9.31 3.67 -14.87
C ALA A 98 -8.97 5.16 -14.69
N PRO A 99 -9.29 5.77 -13.54
CA PRO A 99 -8.94 7.16 -13.26
C PRO A 99 -7.41 7.33 -13.23
N GLY A 100 -6.88 8.05 -14.21
CA GLY A 100 -5.47 8.42 -14.30
C GLY A 100 -5.29 9.93 -14.39
N ALA A 101 -4.14 10.44 -13.98
CA ALA A 101 -3.74 11.82 -14.20
C ALA A 101 -2.50 11.89 -15.09
N ILE A 102 -2.43 12.96 -15.87
CA ILE A 102 -1.28 13.31 -16.70
C ILE A 102 -0.85 14.71 -16.28
N VAL A 103 0.41 14.88 -15.90
CA VAL A 103 1.00 16.17 -15.54
C VAL A 103 2.16 16.45 -16.47
N SER A 104 2.14 17.60 -17.15
CA SER A 104 3.25 18.09 -17.97
C SER A 104 4.07 19.11 -17.19
N ASP A 105 5.37 18.87 -17.11
CA ASP A 105 6.35 19.78 -16.55
C ASP A 105 7.19 20.39 -17.68
N GLN A 106 6.89 21.65 -17.99
CA GLN A 106 7.57 22.40 -19.04
C GLN A 106 8.99 22.82 -18.64
N GLU A 107 9.28 22.93 -17.34
CA GLU A 107 10.59 23.34 -16.85
C GLU A 107 11.61 22.23 -17.07
N HIS A 108 11.24 20.99 -16.71
CA HIS A 108 12.11 19.83 -16.84
C HIS A 108 11.88 19.04 -18.14
N GLN A 109 10.92 19.46 -18.98
CA GLN A 109 10.51 18.76 -20.21
C GLN A 109 10.12 17.30 -19.92
N LEU A 110 9.36 17.09 -18.84
CA LEU A 110 8.89 15.78 -18.39
C LEU A 110 7.37 15.66 -18.49
N LEU A 111 6.90 14.44 -18.69
CA LEU A 111 5.51 14.05 -18.61
C LEU A 111 5.38 12.96 -17.54
N TYR A 112 4.50 13.19 -16.57
CA TYR A 112 4.13 12.22 -15.55
C TYR A 112 2.77 11.65 -15.89
N THR A 113 2.65 10.32 -15.92
CA THR A 113 1.37 9.63 -16.09
C THR A 113 1.20 8.62 -14.97
N GLY A 114 -0.01 8.45 -14.44
CA GLY A 114 -0.23 7.51 -13.34
C GLY A 114 -1.68 7.47 -12.88
N GLY A 115 -1.98 6.60 -11.92
CA GLY A 115 -3.32 6.51 -11.33
C GLY A 115 -3.62 7.71 -10.42
N GLN A 116 -4.90 7.99 -10.19
CA GLN A 116 -5.30 9.08 -9.29
C GLN A 116 -5.25 8.65 -7.80
N PRO A 117 -4.72 9.51 -6.90
CA PRO A 117 -4.04 10.77 -7.18
C PRO A 117 -2.59 10.56 -7.65
N LEU A 118 -2.12 11.38 -8.60
CA LEU A 118 -0.73 11.36 -9.04
C LEU A 118 0.12 12.17 -8.06
N LEU A 119 1.05 11.50 -7.38
CA LEU A 119 1.98 12.13 -6.44
C LEU A 119 3.18 12.71 -7.20
N VAL A 120 3.21 14.03 -7.39
CA VAL A 120 4.38 14.76 -7.90
C VAL A 120 5.20 15.27 -6.72
N LEU A 121 6.34 14.65 -6.45
CA LEU A 121 7.30 15.15 -5.47
C LEU A 121 8.18 16.20 -6.15
N ARG A 122 8.00 17.48 -5.79
CA ARG A 122 8.97 18.54 -6.14
C ARG A 122 10.06 18.56 -5.07
N SER A 123 11.33 18.49 -5.49
CA SER A 123 12.41 18.90 -4.58
C SER A 123 12.24 20.40 -4.31
N HIS A 124 11.99 20.75 -3.05
CA HIS A 124 12.12 22.14 -2.63
C HIS A 124 13.61 22.40 -2.47
N ASP A 125 14.22 23.04 -3.46
CA ASP A 125 15.57 23.57 -3.29
C ASP A 125 15.50 24.64 -2.20
N GLY A 126 15.97 24.28 -1.01
CA GLY A 126 16.06 25.18 0.13
C GLY A 126 16.99 26.35 -0.20
N SER A 127 16.44 27.56 -0.15
CA SER A 127 17.19 28.83 -0.21
C SER A 127 17.94 29.08 1.10
#